data_AF-T1GK27-F1
#
_entry.id   AF-T1GK27-F1
#
_cell.length_a   1.000
_cell.length_b   1.000
_cell.length_c   1.000
_cell.angle_alpha   90.00
_cell.angle_beta   90.00
_cell.angle_gamma   90.00
#
_symmetry.space_group_name_H-M   'P 1'
#
loop_
_entity.id
_entity.type
_entity.pdbx_description
1 polymer ?
#
loop_
_entity_poly.entity_id
_entity_poly.type
_entity_poly.pdbx_seq_one_letter_code
_entity_poly.pdbx_strand_id
1 'polypeptide(L)'
;MEDLEERFGRSDLLVEDQLKALRAFPSIAESKIHLLVEFADKLRNFKNFLIISECEIKEIIEKLPINSQIEWAKKAATFSRKATLVDISKWLIETAHYLIQSLNVERYSKVLALL
;
A
#
# COMPACT_ATOMS: atom_id res chain seq x y z
N MET A 1 28.07 0.97 7.09
CA MET A 1 26.86 0.79 7.91
C MET A 1 26.83 1.77 9.08
N GLU A 2 27.88 2.57 9.29
CA GLU A 2 27.99 3.54 10.40
C GLU A 2 27.46 4.95 10.05
N ASP A 3 27.36 5.33 8.77
CA ASP A 3 26.99 6.71 8.37
C ASP A 3 25.51 7.10 8.59
N LEU A 4 24.62 6.12 8.78
CA LEU A 4 23.17 6.33 8.94
C LEU A 4 22.78 6.58 10.41
N GLU A 5 23.51 5.99 11.36
CA GLU A 5 23.30 6.25 12.80
C GLU A 5 23.77 7.65 13.20
N GLU A 6 24.88 8.10 12.60
CA GLU A 6 25.53 9.37 12.95
C GLU A 6 24.75 10.62 12.48
N ARG A 7 23.94 10.50 11.40
CA ARG A 7 23.21 11.65 10.83
C ARG A 7 21.74 11.77 11.25
N PHE A 8 21.08 10.68 11.67
CA PHE A 8 19.62 10.67 11.83
C PHE A 8 19.09 10.15 13.16
N GLY A 9 19.96 9.76 14.11
CA GLY A 9 19.56 9.55 15.51
C GLY A 9 18.25 8.78 15.68
N ARG A 10 18.28 7.48 15.33
CA ARG A 10 17.20 6.47 15.43
C ARG A 10 16.28 6.35 14.21
N SER A 11 16.80 5.73 13.16
CA SER A 11 16.01 5.04 12.13
C SER A 11 14.88 4.20 12.73
N ASP A 12 15.12 3.61 13.90
CA ASP A 12 14.24 2.64 14.53
C ASP A 12 12.96 3.29 15.07
N LEU A 13 13.05 4.52 15.59
CA LEU A 13 11.88 5.29 16.03
C LEU A 13 11.01 5.73 14.84
N LEU A 14 11.66 6.05 13.71
CA LEU A 14 10.95 6.38 12.48
C LEU A 14 10.22 5.15 11.93
N VAL A 15 10.84 3.97 11.97
CA VAL A 15 10.21 2.69 11.62
C VAL A 15 8.99 2.45 12.51
N GLU A 16 9.14 2.57 13.83
CA GLU A 16 8.03 2.36 14.76
C GLU A 16 6.87 3.32 14.54
N ASP A 17 7.14 4.60 14.26
CA ASP A 17 6.09 5.60 14.05
C ASP A 17 5.35 5.37 12.73
N GLN A 18 6.07 5.04 11.66
CA GLN A 18 5.44 4.69 10.37
C GLN A 18 4.64 3.38 10.47
N LEU A 19 5.13 2.40 11.25
CA LEU A 19 4.40 1.16 11.53
C LEU A 19 3.13 1.43 12.32
N LYS A 20 3.19 2.27 13.36
CA LYS A 20 2.01 2.71 14.12
C LYS A 20 0.99 3.41 13.22
N ALA A 21 1.44 4.28 12.31
CA ALA A 21 0.57 4.95 11.36
C ALA A 21 -0.13 3.97 10.39
N LEU A 22 0.57 2.93 9.93
CA LEU A 22 -0.03 1.88 9.11
C LEU A 22 -1.04 1.03 9.89
N ARG A 23 -0.72 0.65 11.13
CA ARG A 23 -1.62 -0.12 12.01
C ARG A 23 -2.88 0.67 12.37
N ALA A 24 -2.73 1.97 12.63
CA ALA A 24 -3.84 2.88 12.91
C ALA A 24 -4.72 3.15 11.67
N PHE A 25 -4.25 2.83 10.46
CA PHE A 25 -5.05 3.02 9.26
C PHE A 25 -6.27 2.08 9.28
N PRO A 26 -7.50 2.59 9.12
CA PRO A 26 -8.70 1.77 9.20
C PRO A 26 -8.79 0.81 8.01
N SER A 27 -9.49 -0.31 8.18
CA SER A 27 -9.82 -1.20 7.06
C SER A 27 -10.65 -0.43 6.01
N ILE A 28 -10.27 -0.61 4.75
CA ILE A 28 -10.85 0.09 3.62
C ILE A 28 -12.05 -0.70 3.11
N ALA A 29 -13.24 -0.09 3.19
CA ALA A 29 -14.43 -0.64 2.58
C ALA A 29 -14.40 -0.48 1.06
N GLU A 30 -15.07 -1.38 0.32
CA GLU A 30 -15.22 -1.31 -1.14
C GLU A 30 -15.80 0.04 -1.61
N SER A 31 -16.76 0.60 -0.87
CA SER A 31 -17.35 1.92 -1.16
C SER A 31 -16.37 3.09 -1.02
N LYS A 32 -15.21 2.86 -0.40
CA LYS A 32 -14.15 3.85 -0.16
C LYS A 32 -12.84 3.44 -0.82
N ILE A 33 -12.90 2.75 -1.96
CA ILE A 33 -11.72 2.25 -2.69
C ILE A 33 -10.69 3.34 -3.02
N HIS A 34 -11.10 4.60 -3.13
CA HIS A 34 -10.20 5.75 -3.30
C HIS A 34 -9.17 5.90 -2.17
N LEU A 35 -9.46 5.41 -0.95
CA LEU A 35 -8.52 5.41 0.17
C LEU A 35 -7.33 4.45 -0.03
N LEU A 36 -7.40 3.53 -1.00
CA LEU A 36 -6.25 2.71 -1.40
C LEU A 36 -5.08 3.56 -1.87
N VAL A 37 -5.34 4.72 -2.46
CA VAL A 37 -4.30 5.65 -2.90
C VAL A 37 -3.50 6.16 -1.70
N GLU A 38 -4.20 6.67 -0.69
CA GLU A 38 -3.56 7.17 0.54
C GLU A 38 -2.82 6.05 1.29
N PHE A 39 -3.42 4.86 1.34
CA PHE A 39 -2.79 3.70 1.96
C PHE A 39 -1.52 3.24 1.21
N ALA A 40 -1.55 3.22 -0.12
CA ALA A 40 -0.40 2.87 -0.94
C ALA A 40 0.74 3.88 -0.78
N ASP A 41 0.44 5.18 -0.67
CA ASP A 41 1.44 6.22 -0.41
C ASP A 41 2.12 6.03 0.96
N LYS A 42 1.35 5.71 2.01
CA LYS A 42 1.91 5.38 3.34
C LYS A 42 2.79 4.13 3.28
N LEU A 43 2.34 3.09 2.57
CA LEU A 43 3.10 1.85 2.42
C LEU A 43 4.38 2.04 1.58
N ARG A 44 4.37 2.93 0.59
CA ARG A 44 5.57 3.30 -0.19
C ARG A 44 6.66 3.89 0.68
N ASN A 45 6.30 4.73 1.64
CA ASN A 45 7.27 5.32 2.57
C ASN A 45 7.84 4.24 3.51
N PHE A 46 7.06 3.20 3.78
CA PHE A 46 7.44 2.14 4.69
C PHE A 46 8.30 1.03 4.07
N LYS A 47 8.16 0.75 2.77
CA LYS A 47 8.91 -0.32 2.08
C LYS A 47 10.43 -0.19 2.16
N ASN A 48 10.93 1.01 2.44
CA ASN A 48 12.36 1.29 2.59
C ASN A 48 12.93 0.71 3.91
N PHE A 49 12.06 0.32 4.84
CA PHE A 49 12.42 -0.31 6.11
C PHE A 49 12.25 -1.82 5.98
N LEU A 50 13.38 -2.53 5.87
CA LEU A 50 13.46 -3.96 5.53
C LEU A 50 13.05 -4.93 6.67
N ILE A 51 12.65 -4.41 7.84
CA ILE A 51 12.37 -5.23 9.03
C ILE A 51 10.86 -5.30 9.23
N ILE A 52 10.18 -6.15 8.45
CA ILE A 52 8.76 -6.46 8.65
C ILE A 52 8.58 -7.97 8.70
N SER A 53 7.83 -8.42 9.71
CA SER A 53 7.44 -9.81 9.92
C SER A 53 6.28 -10.23 9.01
N GLU A 54 6.13 -11.54 8.80
CA GLU A 54 5.03 -12.08 8.00
C GLU A 54 3.65 -11.76 8.58
N CYS A 55 3.55 -11.63 9.91
CA CYS A 55 2.34 -11.24 10.61
C CYS A 55 1.88 -9.83 10.23
N GLU A 56 2.82 -8.91 10.03
CA GLU A 56 2.54 -7.52 9.67
C GLU A 56 2.12 -7.38 8.19
N ILE A 57 2.66 -8.24 7.31
CA ILE A 57 2.20 -8.31 5.91
C ILE A 57 0.73 -8.77 5.86
N LYS A 58 0.37 -9.75 6.69
CA LYS A 58 -1.01 -10.23 6.78
C LYS A 58 -1.96 -9.13 7.25
N GLU A 59 -1.58 -8.37 8.28
CA GLU A 59 -2.37 -7.24 8.79
C GLU A 59 -2.59 -6.16 7.71
N ILE A 60 -1.57 -5.88 6.89
CA ILE A 60 -1.68 -4.96 5.75
C ILE A 60 -2.71 -5.46 4.72
N ILE A 61 -2.70 -6.76 4.42
CA ILE A 61 -3.65 -7.37 3.47
C ILE A 61 -5.08 -7.28 4.00
N GLU A 62 -5.28 -7.58 5.29
CA GLU A 62 -6.61 -7.57 5.93
C GLU A 62 -7.26 -6.17 5.96
N LYS A 63 -6.46 -5.10 5.84
CA LYS A 63 -6.97 -3.72 5.71
C LYS A 63 -7.51 -3.41 4.31
N LEU A 64 -7.21 -4.21 3.31
CA LEU A 64 -7.67 -3.97 1.94
C LEU A 64 -9.13 -4.37 1.77
N PRO A 65 -9.86 -3.80 0.79
CA PRO A 65 -11.16 -4.30 0.39
C PRO A 65 -11.09 -5.76 -0.05
N ILE A 66 -12.16 -6.54 0.14
CA ILE A 66 -12.16 -7.99 -0.11
C ILE A 66 -11.79 -8.33 -1.57
N ASN A 67 -12.22 -7.52 -2.53
CA ASN A 67 -11.87 -7.72 -3.94
C ASN A 67 -10.36 -7.52 -4.15
N SER A 68 -9.77 -6.50 -3.52
CA SER A 68 -8.33 -6.27 -3.56
C SER A 68 -7.55 -7.38 -2.86
N GLN A 69 -8.07 -7.95 -1.77
CA GLN A 69 -7.46 -9.11 -1.13
C GLN A 69 -7.43 -10.34 -2.06
N ILE A 70 -8.53 -10.60 -2.77
CA ILE A 70 -8.64 -11.70 -3.73
C ILE A 70 -7.68 -11.49 -4.91
N GLU A 71 -7.64 -10.29 -5.48
CA GLU A 71 -6.72 -9.96 -6.59
C GLU A 71 -5.26 -10.06 -6.16
N TRP A 72 -4.93 -9.60 -4.95
CA TRP A 72 -3.61 -9.80 -4.37
C TRP A 72 -3.29 -11.29 -4.19
N ALA A 73 -4.21 -12.09 -3.67
CA ALA A 73 -4.00 -13.53 -3.48
C ALA A 73 -3.70 -14.23 -4.81
N LYS A 74 -4.44 -13.90 -5.88
CA LYS A 74 -4.17 -14.40 -7.24
C LYS A 74 -2.77 -13.99 -7.71
N LYS A 75 -2.39 -12.72 -7.52
CA LYS A 75 -1.07 -12.21 -7.91
C LYS A 75 0.05 -12.90 -7.14
N ALA A 76 -0.08 -13.02 -5.82
CA ALA A 76 0.91 -13.66 -4.96
C ALA A 76 1.12 -15.14 -5.30
N ALA A 77 0.07 -15.86 -5.69
CA ALA A 77 0.16 -17.24 -6.14
C ALA A 77 1.00 -17.43 -7.42
N THR A 78 1.26 -16.36 -8.19
CA THR A 78 2.13 -16.43 -9.37
C THR A 78 3.62 -16.41 -9.04
N PHE A 79 3.99 -16.10 -7.80
CA PHE A 79 5.39 -16.08 -7.41
C PHE A 79 5.90 -17.49 -7.05
N SER A 80 7.11 -17.81 -7.50
CA SER A 80 7.81 -19.05 -7.11
C SER A 80 8.34 -19.03 -5.67
N ARG A 81 8.30 -17.85 -5.02
CA ARG A 81 8.67 -17.62 -3.63
C ARG A 81 7.51 -17.00 -2.86
N LYS A 82 7.58 -17.03 -1.54
CA LYS A 82 6.65 -16.29 -0.69
C LYS A 82 6.71 -14.79 -1.02
N ALA A 83 5.53 -14.18 -1.11
CA ALA A 83 5.41 -12.75 -1.37
C ALA A 83 5.98 -11.96 -0.18
N THR A 84 6.72 -10.90 -0.50
CA THR A 84 7.34 -9.99 0.48
C THR A 84 6.57 -8.69 0.55
N LEU A 85 6.89 -7.86 1.54
CA LEU A 85 6.38 -6.50 1.65
C LEU A 85 6.62 -5.69 0.37
N VAL A 86 7.79 -5.85 -0.26
CA VAL A 86 8.14 -5.11 -1.48
C VAL A 86 7.18 -5.46 -2.60
N ASP A 87 6.77 -6.74 -2.70
CA ASP A 87 5.85 -7.20 -3.74
C ASP A 87 4.45 -6.61 -3.54
N ILE A 88 3.91 -6.63 -2.32
CA ILE A 88 2.58 -6.07 -2.03
C ILE A 88 2.57 -4.55 -2.13
N SER A 89 3.65 -3.89 -1.68
CA SER A 89 3.79 -2.44 -1.82
C SER A 89 3.81 -2.01 -3.28
N LYS A 90 4.59 -2.71 -4.12
CA LYS A 90 4.63 -2.44 -5.55
C LYS A 90 3.26 -2.63 -6.21
N TRP A 91 2.60 -3.75 -5.92
CA TRP A 91 1.27 -4.05 -6.46
C TRP A 91 0.22 -3.04 -6.01
N LEU A 92 0.23 -2.60 -4.74
CA LEU A 92 -0.70 -1.58 -4.24
C LEU A 92 -0.48 -0.23 -4.90
N ILE A 93 0.77 0.19 -5.12
CA ILE A 93 1.09 1.43 -5.83
C ILE A 93 0.61 1.38 -7.28
N GLU A 94 0.85 0.27 -7.98
CA GLU A 94 0.36 0.07 -9.35
C GLU A 94 -1.17 0.11 -9.41
N THR A 95 -1.84 -0.53 -8.45
CA THR A 95 -3.30 -0.53 -8.32
C THR A 95 -3.85 0.87 -8.04
N ALA A 96 -3.22 1.62 -7.14
CA ALA A 96 -3.57 3.00 -6.83
C ALA A 96 -3.43 3.92 -8.05
N HIS A 97 -2.35 3.78 -8.82
CA HIS A 97 -2.17 4.54 -10.07
C HIS A 97 -3.27 4.23 -11.09
N TYR A 98 -3.63 2.95 -11.26
CA TYR A 98 -4.73 2.56 -12.14
C TYR A 98 -6.06 3.16 -11.69
N LEU A 99 -6.35 3.16 -10.38
CA LEU A 99 -7.55 3.79 -9.82
C LEU A 99 -7.58 5.31 -10.06
N ILE A 100 -6.46 6.00 -9.90
CA ILE A 100 -6.38 7.45 -10.20
C ILE A 100 -6.67 7.69 -11.68
N GLN A 101 -6.08 6.89 -12.58
CA GLN A 101 -6.30 7.01 -14.01
C GLN A 101 -7.77 6.75 -14.38
N SER A 102 -8.39 5.69 -13.84
CA SER A 102 -9.79 5.35 -14.15
C SER A 102 -10.76 6.42 -13.64
N LEU A 103 -10.55 6.95 -12.43
CA LEU A 103 -11.35 8.04 -11.87
C LEU A 103 -11.22 9.33 -12.68
N ASN A 104 -10.03 9.63 -13.21
CA ASN A 104 -9.83 10.78 -14.09
C ASN A 104 -10.57 10.59 -15.42
N VAL A 105 -10.50 9.41 -16.04
CA VAL A 105 -11.25 9.10 -17.27
C VAL A 105 -12.76 9.24 -17.04
N GLU A 106 -13.31 8.72 -15.95
CA GLU A 106 -14.74 8.89 -15.63
C GLU A 106 -15.15 10.35 -15.48
N ARG A 107 -14.30 11.18 -14.84
CA ARG A 107 -14.56 12.62 -14.72
C ARG A 107 -14.63 13.29 -16.09
N TYR A 108 -13.69 13.00 -17.00
CA TYR A 108 -13.72 13.55 -18.35
C TYR A 108 -14.93 13.08 -19.15
N SER A 109 -15.28 11.78 -19.07
CA SER A 109 -16.47 11.24 -19.75
C SER A 109 -17.78 11.88 -19.26
N LYS A 110 -17.90 12.16 -17.95
CA LYS A 110 -19.07 12.85 -17.39
C LYS A 110 -19.16 14.31 -17.83
N VAL A 111 -18.03 15.01 -17.99
CA VAL A 111 -18.01 16.38 -18.52
C VAL A 111 -18.41 16.42 -19.99
N LEU A 112 -17.93 15.47 -20.80
CA LEU A 112 -18.30 15.38 -22.22
C LEU A 112 -19.76 14.98 -22.43
N ALA A 113 -20.36 14.21 -21.52
CA ALA A 113 -21.79 13.84 -21.60
C ALA A 113 -22.75 14.99 -21.22
N LEU A 114 -22.23 16.11 -20.71
CA LEU A 114 -23.00 17.31 -20.35
C LEU A 114 -22.82 18.46 -21.36
N LEU A 115 -22.04 18.24 -22.43
CA LEU A 115 -21.86 19.14 -23.57
C LEU A 115 -22.63 18.62 -24.79
#